data_AF-A0A538DQX3-F1
#
_entry.id   AF-A0A538DQX3-F1
#
_cell.length_a   1.000
_cell.length_b   1.000
_cell.length_c   1.000
_cell.angle_alpha   90.00
_cell.angle_beta   90.00
_cell.angle_gamma   90.00
#
_symmetry.space_group_name_H-M   'P 1'
#
loop_
_entity.id
_entity.type
_entity.pdbx_description
1 polymer ?
#
loop_
_entity_poly.entity_id
_entity_poly.type
_entity_poly.pdbx_seq_one_letter_code
_entity_poly.pdbx_strand_id
1 'polypeptide(L)'
;MSDKEKSAARGFAQTLKALEYMRLIELRDDNGVPIATGGDALAPIRCKPAVFAAISALLDSAITELRAAGATTVPFAMPAGWAAFSIADAATSNVDLAGLAEALKAKVEMYRAFIPLNTAGPSATPTSANLNTALTALDASFYNPVATRAGLDVGVFHTYTTGAGE
;
A
#
# COMPACT_ATOMS: atom_id res chain seq x y z
N MET A 1 -22.61 10.21 4.79
CA MET A 1 -21.38 9.53 5.21
C MET A 1 -21.08 9.83 6.67
N SER A 2 -21.07 8.79 7.50
CA SER A 2 -20.57 8.78 8.88
C SER A 2 -19.06 8.99 8.92
N ASP A 3 -18.52 9.30 10.10
CA ASP A 3 -17.07 9.50 10.24
C ASP A 3 -16.27 8.20 10.01
N LYS A 4 -16.84 7.04 10.36
CA LYS A 4 -16.22 5.75 10.05
C LYS A 4 -16.22 5.45 8.55
N GLU A 5 -17.30 5.77 7.83
CA GLU A 5 -17.35 5.64 6.36
C GLU A 5 -16.36 6.61 5.68
N LYS A 6 -16.19 7.83 6.19
CA LYS A 6 -15.16 8.77 5.70
C LYS A 6 -13.77 8.22 5.90
N SER A 7 -13.51 7.62 7.06
CA SER A 7 -12.22 7.02 7.39
C SER A 7 -11.93 5.81 6.49
N ALA A 8 -12.91 4.93 6.26
CA ALA A 8 -12.79 3.82 5.30
C ALA A 8 -12.44 4.30 3.88
N ALA A 9 -13.17 5.31 3.38
CA ALA A 9 -12.93 5.88 2.06
C ALA A 9 -11.56 6.56 1.93
N ARG A 10 -11.12 7.30 2.96
CA ARG A 10 -9.79 7.94 2.99
C ARG A 10 -8.68 6.91 3.00
N GLY A 11 -8.80 5.90 3.86
CA GLY A 11 -7.84 4.81 3.97
C GLY A 11 -7.67 4.07 2.65
N PHE A 12 -8.78 3.69 2.01
CA PHE A 12 -8.76 3.07 0.68
C PHE A 12 -8.07 3.95 -0.38
N ALA A 13 -8.46 5.22 -0.47
CA ALA A 13 -7.89 6.14 -1.45
C ALA A 13 -6.39 6.37 -1.23
N GLN A 14 -5.94 6.44 0.02
CA GLN A 14 -4.53 6.57 0.37
C GLN A 14 -3.74 5.31 0.01
N THR A 15 -4.28 4.12 0.27
CA THR A 15 -3.66 2.84 -0.14
C THR A 15 -3.47 2.77 -1.66
N LEU A 16 -4.49 3.09 -2.44
CA LEU A 16 -4.36 3.09 -3.91
C LEU A 16 -3.41 4.18 -4.41
N LYS A 17 -3.46 5.38 -3.84
CA LYS A 17 -2.51 6.46 -4.19
C LYS A 17 -1.07 6.05 -3.91
N ALA A 18 -0.81 5.36 -2.80
CA ALA A 18 0.51 4.83 -2.47
C ALA A 18 0.96 3.75 -3.46
N LEU A 19 0.07 2.83 -3.85
CA LEU A 19 0.34 1.80 -4.87
C LEU A 19 0.70 2.45 -6.22
N GLU A 20 -0.05 3.43 -6.68
CA GLU A 20 0.21 4.10 -7.95
C GLU A 20 1.53 4.88 -7.93
N TYR A 21 1.85 5.57 -6.82
CA TYR A 21 3.17 6.19 -6.68
C TYR A 21 4.31 5.16 -6.69
N MET A 22 4.09 3.99 -6.07
CA MET A 22 5.07 2.90 -6.08
C MET A 22 5.33 2.41 -7.50
N ARG A 23 4.28 2.15 -8.29
CA ARG A 23 4.40 1.76 -9.70
C ARG A 23 5.10 2.82 -10.53
N LEU A 24 4.74 4.10 -10.33
CA LEU A 24 5.35 5.21 -11.06
C LEU A 24 6.85 5.36 -10.78
N ILE A 25 7.27 5.24 -9.51
CA ILE A 25 8.70 5.37 -9.18
C ILE A 25 9.50 4.14 -9.59
N GLU A 26 8.91 2.94 -9.55
CA GLU A 26 9.53 1.73 -10.09
C GLU A 26 9.76 1.84 -11.60
N LEU A 27 8.85 2.50 -12.33
CA LEU A 27 8.98 2.73 -13.77
C LEU A 27 9.98 3.85 -14.10
N ARG A 28 9.95 4.97 -13.36
CA ARG A 28 10.73 6.17 -13.69
C ARG A 28 12.12 6.20 -13.08
N ASP A 29 12.33 5.47 -12.01
CA ASP A 29 13.57 5.36 -11.24
C ASP A 29 14.23 6.73 -10.96
N ASP A 30 15.40 7.00 -11.56
CA ASP A 30 16.17 8.23 -11.38
C ASP A 30 15.45 9.50 -11.87
N ASN A 31 14.48 9.37 -12.78
CA ASN A 31 13.72 10.52 -13.26
C ASN A 31 12.75 11.09 -12.19
N GLY A 32 12.56 10.38 -11.07
CA GLY A 32 11.72 10.80 -9.95
C GLY A 32 10.23 10.76 -10.23
N VAL A 33 9.41 11.30 -9.33
CA VAL A 33 7.95 11.46 -9.52
C VAL A 33 7.49 12.74 -8.81
N PRO A 34 6.58 13.55 -9.39
CA PRO A 34 5.97 14.66 -8.68
C PRO A 34 5.00 14.14 -7.60
N ILE A 35 5.16 14.65 -6.37
CA ILE A 35 4.29 14.28 -5.25
C ILE A 35 3.24 15.37 -5.08
N ALA A 36 2.03 15.13 -5.57
CA ALA A 36 0.94 16.09 -5.51
C ALA A 36 0.33 16.17 -4.10
N THR A 37 0.39 17.37 -3.52
CA THR A 37 -0.23 17.75 -2.24
C THR A 37 -1.58 18.47 -2.41
N GLY A 38 -2.04 18.64 -3.66
CA GLY A 38 -3.22 19.44 -4.01
C GLY A 38 -2.87 20.89 -4.39
N GLY A 39 -3.83 21.59 -5.01
CA GLY A 39 -3.68 22.97 -5.51
C GLY A 39 -3.46 23.06 -7.03
N ASP A 40 -3.45 24.28 -7.54
CA ASP A 40 -3.36 24.57 -9.00
C ASP A 40 -1.93 24.63 -9.53
N ALA A 41 -0.94 24.65 -8.62
CA ALA A 41 0.47 24.71 -8.99
C ALA A 41 1.03 23.32 -9.34
N LEU A 42 1.92 23.27 -10.33
CA LEU A 42 2.64 22.05 -10.68
C LEU A 42 3.50 21.59 -9.50
N ALA A 43 3.24 20.36 -9.04
CA ALA A 43 4.04 19.76 -7.98
C ALA A 43 5.48 19.49 -8.49
N PRO A 44 6.50 19.86 -7.73
CA PRO A 44 7.88 19.64 -8.13
C PRO A 44 8.24 18.14 -8.12
N ILE A 45 9.09 17.73 -9.05
CA ILE A 45 9.59 16.36 -9.16
C ILE A 45 10.47 16.04 -7.94
N ARG A 46 10.32 14.85 -7.39
CA ARG A 46 11.08 14.34 -6.24
C ARG A 46 11.83 13.06 -6.60
N CYS A 47 13.04 12.93 -6.09
CA CYS A 47 13.87 11.75 -6.28
C CYS A 47 13.33 10.54 -5.52
N LYS A 48 13.73 9.35 -5.95
CA LYS A 48 13.29 8.06 -5.41
C LYS A 48 13.28 7.94 -3.88
N PRO A 49 14.31 8.38 -3.12
CA PRO A 49 14.26 8.34 -1.64
C PRO A 49 13.09 9.14 -1.04
N ALA A 50 12.83 10.34 -1.58
CA ALA A 50 11.75 11.20 -1.10
C ALA A 50 10.38 10.64 -1.48
N VAL A 51 10.25 10.03 -2.66
CA VAL A 51 9.01 9.37 -3.09
C VAL A 51 8.70 8.16 -2.22
N PHE A 52 9.69 7.31 -1.91
CA PHE A 52 9.50 6.18 -0.99
C PHE A 52 9.13 6.61 0.42
N ALA A 53 9.74 7.68 0.95
CA ALA A 53 9.34 8.25 2.24
C ALA A 53 7.88 8.73 2.23
N ALA A 54 7.43 9.36 1.14
CA ALA A 54 6.04 9.80 1.01
C ALA A 54 5.05 8.64 0.87
N ILE A 55 5.39 7.60 0.10
CA ILE A 55 4.60 6.37 0.00
C ILE A 55 4.44 5.73 1.38
N SER A 56 5.54 5.61 2.11
CA SER A 56 5.57 5.08 3.47
C SER A 56 4.64 5.85 4.43
N ALA A 57 4.67 7.18 4.39
CA ALA A 57 3.79 8.03 5.21
C ALA A 57 2.30 7.98 4.79
N LEU A 58 2.03 7.85 3.48
CA LEU A 58 0.67 7.63 2.97
C LEU A 58 0.10 6.31 3.48
N LEU A 59 0.92 5.26 3.53
CA LEU A 59 0.50 3.95 4.04
C LEU A 59 0.28 3.97 5.56
N ASP A 60 1.10 4.68 6.34
CA ASP A 60 0.83 4.87 7.78
C ASP A 60 -0.52 5.58 8.03
N SER A 61 -0.81 6.58 7.21
CA SER A 61 -2.10 7.28 7.25
C SER A 61 -3.24 6.34 6.86
N ALA A 62 -3.06 5.55 5.80
CA ALA A 62 -4.06 4.62 5.32
C ALA A 62 -4.39 3.55 6.36
N ILE A 63 -3.38 2.93 6.97
CA ILE A 63 -3.52 1.93 8.03
C ILE A 63 -4.28 2.52 9.23
N THR A 64 -3.92 3.74 9.63
CA THR A 64 -4.58 4.45 10.74
C THR A 64 -6.07 4.65 10.46
N GLU A 65 -6.42 5.15 9.28
CA GLU A 65 -7.81 5.39 8.88
C GLU A 65 -8.60 4.07 8.74
N LEU A 66 -8.02 3.04 8.12
CA LEU A 66 -8.68 1.74 7.97
C LEU A 66 -8.94 1.07 9.32
N ARG A 67 -8.00 1.15 10.26
CA ARG A 67 -8.20 0.68 11.64
C ARG A 67 -9.26 1.48 12.39
N ALA A 68 -9.31 2.80 12.21
CA ALA A 68 -10.32 3.66 12.83
C ALA A 68 -11.73 3.37 12.29
N ALA A 69 -11.86 3.05 11.01
CA ALA A 69 -13.11 2.65 10.40
C ALA A 69 -13.61 1.26 10.87
N GLY A 70 -12.68 0.35 11.23
CA GLY A 70 -12.98 -0.97 11.77
C GLY A 70 -13.80 -1.81 10.80
N ALA A 71 -14.88 -2.45 11.29
CA ALA A 71 -15.77 -3.27 10.47
C ALA A 71 -16.72 -2.49 9.53
N THR A 72 -16.61 -1.15 9.46
CA THR A 72 -17.49 -0.33 8.60
C THR A 72 -17.08 -0.50 7.14
N THR A 73 -17.98 -0.88 6.25
CA THR A 73 -17.62 -1.02 4.83
C THR A 73 -17.26 0.30 4.17
N VAL A 74 -16.50 0.23 3.06
CA VAL A 74 -16.31 1.39 2.19
C VAL A 74 -17.66 1.82 1.57
N PRO A 75 -17.94 3.12 1.47
CA PRO A 75 -19.25 3.64 1.04
C PRO A 75 -19.40 3.73 -0.49
N PHE A 76 -18.81 2.79 -1.23
CA PHE A 76 -18.89 2.71 -2.69
C PHE A 76 -18.80 1.25 -3.15
N ALA A 77 -19.33 0.98 -4.34
CA ALA A 77 -19.25 -0.36 -4.94
C ALA A 77 -17.80 -0.71 -5.26
N MET A 78 -17.34 -1.88 -4.81
CA MET A 78 -16.02 -2.41 -5.16
C MET A 78 -16.15 -3.44 -6.29
N PRO A 79 -15.16 -3.49 -7.21
CA PRO A 79 -15.11 -4.52 -8.23
C PRO A 79 -15.08 -5.94 -7.63
N ALA A 80 -15.58 -6.93 -8.36
CA ALA A 80 -15.65 -8.33 -7.98
C ALA A 80 -14.26 -8.93 -7.68
N GLY A 81 -13.21 -8.40 -8.31
CA GLY A 81 -11.82 -8.74 -8.01
C GLY A 81 -11.36 -8.46 -6.58
N TRP A 82 -12.14 -7.69 -5.79
CA TRP A 82 -11.94 -7.48 -4.36
C TRP A 82 -12.69 -8.50 -3.48
N ALA A 83 -13.68 -9.20 -4.02
CA ALA A 83 -14.48 -10.18 -3.28
C ALA A 83 -13.71 -11.47 -2.97
N ALA A 84 -12.72 -11.80 -3.79
CA ALA A 84 -11.88 -12.98 -3.64
C ALA A 84 -10.63 -12.76 -2.77
N PHE A 85 -10.59 -11.65 -2.01
CA PHE A 85 -9.61 -11.44 -0.94
C PHE A 85 -9.91 -12.37 0.26
N SER A 86 -10.15 -13.66 0.01
CA SER A 86 -10.54 -14.68 0.97
C SER A 86 -9.33 -15.37 1.58
N ILE A 87 -8.74 -14.74 2.60
CA ILE A 87 -8.09 -15.52 3.66
C ILE A 87 -9.20 -16.02 4.57
N ALA A 88 -9.67 -17.25 4.32
CA ALA A 88 -10.54 -18.07 5.18
C ALA A 88 -11.81 -17.45 5.83
N ASP A 89 -12.10 -16.16 5.66
CA ASP A 89 -13.21 -15.42 6.28
C ASP A 89 -13.38 -14.04 5.59
N ALA A 90 -13.25 -13.99 4.26
CA ALA A 90 -13.55 -12.76 3.51
C ALA A 90 -15.02 -12.40 3.64
N ALA A 91 -15.29 -11.33 4.39
CA ALA A 91 -16.42 -10.47 4.11
C ALA A 91 -16.10 -9.04 4.57
N THR A 92 -15.74 -8.17 3.62
CA THR A 92 -16.14 -6.76 3.67
C THR A 92 -15.67 -5.94 4.89
N SER A 93 -14.46 -6.18 5.43
CA SER A 93 -13.96 -5.41 6.58
C SER A 93 -12.71 -4.58 6.23
N ASN A 94 -12.55 -3.38 6.82
CA ASN A 94 -11.33 -2.60 6.62
C ASN A 94 -10.07 -3.24 7.23
N VAL A 95 -10.22 -4.34 8.00
CA VAL A 95 -9.08 -5.09 8.54
C VAL A 95 -8.26 -5.69 7.39
N ASP A 96 -8.91 -6.18 6.34
CA ASP A 96 -8.23 -6.79 5.19
C ASP A 96 -7.58 -5.72 4.31
N LEU A 97 -8.26 -4.59 4.11
CA LEU A 97 -7.68 -3.42 3.44
C LEU A 97 -6.47 -2.87 4.20
N ALA A 98 -6.50 -2.90 5.54
CA ALA A 98 -5.36 -2.53 6.35
C ALA A 98 -4.21 -3.54 6.15
N GLY A 99 -4.50 -4.83 6.09
CA GLY A 99 -3.52 -5.87 5.76
C GLY A 99 -2.87 -5.67 4.38
N LEU A 100 -3.63 -5.21 3.38
CA LEU A 100 -3.07 -4.81 2.07
C LEU A 100 -2.14 -3.60 2.19
N ALA A 101 -2.54 -2.56 2.93
CA ALA A 101 -1.69 -1.41 3.18
C ALA A 101 -0.39 -1.79 3.92
N GLU A 102 -0.48 -2.72 4.87
CA GLU A 102 0.67 -3.27 5.60
C GLU A 102 1.60 -4.07 4.66
N ALA A 103 1.07 -4.87 3.72
CA ALA A 103 1.90 -5.56 2.72
C ALA A 103 2.66 -4.57 1.82
N LEU A 104 2.00 -3.50 1.36
CA LEU A 104 2.65 -2.43 0.60
C LEU A 104 3.67 -1.66 1.45
N LYS A 105 3.39 -1.49 2.74
CA LYS A 105 4.31 -0.86 3.70
C LYS A 105 5.57 -1.70 3.85
N ALA A 106 5.43 -3.01 4.02
CA ALA A 106 6.56 -3.93 4.06
C ALA A 106 7.45 -3.79 2.81
N LYS A 107 6.85 -3.78 1.62
CA LYS A 107 7.57 -3.63 0.35
C LYS A 107 8.32 -2.28 0.27
N VAL A 108 7.68 -1.17 0.58
CA VAL A 108 8.35 0.15 0.48
C VAL A 108 9.46 0.30 1.52
N GLU A 109 9.28 -0.22 2.74
CA GLU A 109 10.32 -0.18 3.77
C GLU A 109 11.53 -1.04 3.38
N MET A 110 11.30 -2.18 2.72
CA MET A 110 12.38 -2.94 2.12
C MET A 110 13.15 -2.10 1.10
N TYR A 111 12.49 -1.40 0.19
CA TYR A 111 13.19 -0.50 -0.74
C TYR A 111 13.95 0.62 -0.05
N ARG A 112 13.37 1.21 1.00
CA ARG A 112 14.03 2.25 1.80
C ARG A 112 15.29 1.73 2.50
N ALA A 113 15.24 0.50 3.01
CA ALA A 113 16.38 -0.13 3.68
C ALA A 113 17.60 -0.26 2.76
N PHE A 114 17.39 -0.47 1.45
CA PHE A 114 18.46 -0.71 0.48
C PHE A 114 18.92 0.56 -0.28
N ILE A 115 18.33 1.73 -0.02
CA ILE A 115 18.81 3.02 -0.59
C ILE A 115 20.31 3.23 -0.41
N PRO A 116 20.93 2.93 0.76
CA PRO A 116 22.37 3.13 0.96
C PRO A 116 23.24 2.41 -0.08
N LEU A 117 22.80 1.30 -0.66
CA LEU A 117 23.57 0.58 -1.69
C LEU A 117 23.71 1.41 -2.98
N ASN A 118 22.72 2.26 -3.29
CA ASN A 118 22.76 3.15 -4.45
C ASN A 118 23.63 4.39 -4.18
N THR A 119 23.65 4.90 -2.94
CA THR A 119 24.37 6.15 -2.62
C THR A 119 25.80 5.95 -2.12
N ALA A 120 26.07 4.85 -1.41
CA ALA A 120 27.35 4.56 -0.77
C ALA A 120 28.05 3.32 -1.34
N GLY A 121 27.47 2.68 -2.37
CA GLY A 121 28.05 1.56 -3.10
C GLY A 121 27.74 0.18 -2.49
N PRO A 122 28.25 -0.91 -3.10
CA PRO A 122 27.87 -2.28 -2.79
C PRO A 122 28.29 -2.77 -1.39
N SER A 123 29.22 -2.05 -0.73
CA SER A 123 29.64 -2.33 0.65
C SER A 123 28.75 -1.65 1.70
N ALA A 124 27.76 -0.86 1.29
CA ALA A 124 26.85 -0.20 2.21
C ALA A 124 25.91 -1.21 2.88
N THR A 125 25.76 -1.07 4.19
CA THR A 125 24.83 -1.90 4.97
C THR A 125 23.40 -1.39 4.80
N PRO A 126 22.42 -2.27 4.53
CA PRO A 126 21.00 -1.89 4.57
C PRO A 126 20.60 -1.29 5.92
N THR A 127 19.68 -0.33 5.91
CA THR A 127 19.20 0.31 7.15
C THR A 127 18.34 -0.66 7.95
N SER A 128 18.87 -1.16 9.07
CA SER A 128 18.21 -2.15 9.94
C SER A 128 16.87 -1.69 10.49
N ALA A 129 16.71 -0.38 10.78
CA ALA A 129 15.44 0.16 11.23
C ALA A 129 14.32 -0.05 10.20
N ASN A 130 14.60 0.22 8.91
CA ASN A 130 13.62 0.00 7.84
C ASN A 130 13.34 -1.50 7.64
N LEU A 131 14.34 -2.37 7.78
CA LEU A 131 14.12 -3.83 7.73
C LEU A 131 13.20 -4.30 8.87
N ASN A 132 13.38 -3.79 10.09
CA ASN A 132 12.51 -4.12 11.21
C ASN A 132 11.08 -3.61 11.00
N THR A 133 10.92 -2.39 10.47
CA THR A 133 9.60 -1.87 10.08
C THR A 133 8.97 -2.72 8.98
N ALA A 134 9.76 -3.17 8.00
CA ALA A 134 9.28 -4.04 6.93
C ALA A 134 8.77 -5.37 7.46
N LEU A 135 9.52 -6.00 8.38
CA LEU A 135 9.10 -7.24 9.04
C LEU A 135 7.82 -7.05 9.87
N THR A 136 7.74 -5.97 10.65
CA THR A 136 6.55 -5.66 11.46
C THR A 136 5.31 -5.49 10.59
N ALA A 137 5.45 -4.76 9.47
CA ALA A 137 4.35 -4.57 8.53
C ALA A 137 4.00 -5.88 7.79
N LEU A 138 4.99 -6.70 7.46
CA LEU A 138 4.76 -8.00 6.82
C LEU A 138 3.99 -8.96 7.75
N ASP A 139 4.35 -9.00 9.04
CA ASP A 139 3.67 -9.82 10.05
C ASP A 139 2.24 -9.33 10.33
N ALA A 140 1.99 -8.03 10.18
CA ALA A 140 0.65 -7.43 10.28
C ALA A 140 -0.17 -7.54 8.98
N SER A 141 0.44 -8.04 7.91
CA SER A 141 -0.21 -8.23 6.61
C SER A 141 -0.91 -9.59 6.53
N PHE A 142 -1.41 -9.89 5.34
CA PHE A 142 -2.01 -11.17 5.01
C PHE A 142 -0.99 -12.31 4.78
N TYR A 143 0.31 -12.03 4.85
CA TYR A 143 1.36 -13.01 4.61
C TYR A 143 1.37 -14.13 5.67
N ASN A 144 1.37 -15.39 5.21
CA ASN A 144 1.53 -16.56 6.07
C ASN A 144 2.80 -17.34 5.65
N PRO A 145 3.83 -17.44 6.52
CA PRO A 145 5.09 -18.09 6.20
C PRO A 145 4.99 -19.62 6.03
N VAL A 146 3.83 -20.21 6.33
CA VAL A 146 3.55 -21.66 6.24
C VAL A 146 2.60 -21.98 5.07
N ALA A 147 2.42 -21.03 4.14
CA ALA A 147 1.45 -21.17 3.05
C ALA A 147 1.70 -22.40 2.17
N THR A 148 0.69 -23.26 2.06
CA THR A 148 0.49 -24.14 0.92
C THR A 148 0.29 -23.30 -0.35
N ARG A 149 0.29 -23.88 -1.55
CA ARG A 149 0.03 -23.13 -2.80
C ARG A 149 -1.21 -22.22 -2.72
N ALA A 150 -2.24 -22.64 -1.97
CA ALA A 150 -3.45 -21.86 -1.72
C ALA A 150 -3.22 -20.57 -0.90
N GLY A 151 -2.21 -20.50 -0.04
CA GLY A 151 -1.87 -19.28 0.71
C GLY A 151 -1.07 -18.26 -0.11
N LEU A 152 -0.59 -18.64 -1.31
CA LEU A 152 0.01 -17.73 -2.29
C LEU A 152 -1.00 -17.18 -3.30
N ASP A 153 -2.17 -17.80 -3.42
CA ASP A 153 -3.27 -17.37 -4.29
C ASP A 153 -4.15 -16.29 -3.62
N VAL A 154 -3.56 -15.46 -2.74
CA VAL A 154 -4.24 -14.39 -2.01
C VAL A 154 -3.85 -13.05 -2.61
N GLY A 155 -4.84 -12.29 -3.09
CA GLY A 155 -4.62 -10.94 -3.56
C GLY A 155 -5.81 -10.34 -4.30
N VAL A 156 -5.81 -9.01 -4.46
CA VAL A 156 -6.74 -8.33 -5.35
C VAL A 156 -6.30 -8.60 -6.78
N PHE A 157 -7.24 -8.97 -7.64
CA PHE A 157 -6.99 -9.12 -9.08
C PHE A 157 -7.93 -8.23 -9.89
N HIS A 158 -7.53 -7.94 -11.12
CA HIS A 158 -8.37 -7.22 -12.07
C HIS A 158 -9.31 -8.21 -12.77
N THR A 159 -10.60 -7.92 -12.75
CA THR A 159 -11.67 -8.63 -13.45
C THR A 159 -12.04 -7.84 -14.71
N TYR A 160 -12.04 -8.48 -15.89
CA TYR A 160 -12.52 -7.85 -17.12
C TYR A 160 -13.98 -8.20 -17.33
N THR A 161 -14.87 -7.22 -17.26
CA THR A 161 -16.32 -7.41 -17.42
C THR A 161 -16.95 -6.26 -18.22
N THR A 162 -18.19 -6.43 -18.68
CA THR A 162 -18.97 -5.38 -19.36
C THR A 162 -19.81 -4.53 -18.41
N GLY A 163 -19.74 -4.78 -17.09
CA GLY A 163 -20.46 -4.01 -16.06
C GLY A 163 -19.75 -2.68 -15.75
N ALA A 164 -20.52 -1.60 -15.56
CA ALA A 164 -19.95 -0.33 -15.11
C ALA A 164 -19.47 -0.44 -13.66
N GLY A 165 -18.21 -0.09 -13.41
CA GLY A 165 -17.58 -0.22 -12.07
C GLY A 165 -16.63 -1.41 -11.93
N GLU A 166 -16.30 -2.09 -13.03
CA GLU A 166 -15.23 -3.09 -13.15
C GLU A 166 -14.20 -2.64 -14.21
#